data_AF-A0A7C3B9S0-F1
#
_entry.id   AF-A0A7C3B9S0-F1
#
_cell.length_a   1.000
_cell.length_b   1.000
_cell.length_c   1.000
_cell.angle_alpha   90.00
_cell.angle_beta   90.00
_cell.angle_gamma   90.00
#
_symmetry.space_group_name_H-M   'P 1'
#
loop_
_entity.id
_entity.type
_entity.pdbx_description
1 polymer ?
#
loop_
_entity_poly.entity_id
_entity_poly.type
_entity_poly.pdbx_seq_one_letter_code
_entity_poly.pdbx_strand_id
1 'polypeptide(L)'
;MAERTEAPTPRHLARLRRRGQVAISAELSGALGLLVGVYLLRAWGSDLVGKLERLMRDTFNALARQELTPAVLQARGIELALWSMALMAPLLLGVMAMGVVSTLVQTKGLVALALLKPSLNRISPAVNARRLFSWRGLVEVLKGIGKIAVVGFVVFQSMPDHITRITVASTLGVTEGVRSLGSAVYQIAMRVTVLFLALAVLDYAYQWYQFRQSSRMTREELREELKSAEGSPLMKSRLRQM
;
A
#
# COMPACT_ATOMS: atom_id res chain seq x y z
N MET A 1 -5.81 -35.06 14.38
CA MET A 1 -5.80 -34.31 13.10
C MET A 1 -4.51 -34.67 12.39
N ALA A 2 -4.55 -35.13 11.14
CA ALA A 2 -3.33 -35.44 10.40
C ALA A 2 -2.49 -34.16 10.22
N GLU A 3 -1.21 -34.23 10.53
CA GLU A 3 -0.31 -33.09 10.42
C GLU A 3 -0.03 -32.78 8.94
N ARG A 4 -0.07 -31.49 8.57
CA ARG A 4 0.15 -31.02 7.20
C ARG A 4 1.65 -30.85 6.95
N THR A 5 2.30 -31.91 6.49
CA THR A 5 3.74 -31.95 6.26
C THR A 5 4.13 -31.97 4.79
N GLU A 6 3.23 -32.41 3.90
CA GLU A 6 3.53 -32.64 2.49
C GLU A 6 3.46 -31.34 1.67
N ALA A 7 4.32 -31.23 0.66
CA ALA A 7 4.35 -30.07 -0.23
C ALA A 7 3.08 -29.99 -1.10
N PRO A 8 2.50 -28.79 -1.32
CA PRO A 8 1.31 -28.67 -2.15
C PRO A 8 1.60 -29.01 -3.63
N THR A 9 0.67 -29.74 -4.25
CA THR A 9 0.73 -29.98 -5.69
C THR A 9 0.43 -28.69 -6.50
N PRO A 10 0.85 -28.61 -7.78
CA PRO A 10 0.50 -27.49 -8.65
C PRO A 10 -1.01 -27.27 -8.79
N ARG A 11 -1.80 -28.36 -8.79
CA ARG A 11 -3.27 -28.31 -8.86
C ARG A 11 -3.86 -27.72 -7.57
N HIS A 12 -3.32 -28.07 -6.41
CA HIS A 12 -3.71 -27.50 -5.13
C HIS A 12 -3.44 -25.99 -5.10
N LEU A 13 -2.22 -25.56 -5.48
CA LEU A 13 -1.85 -24.14 -5.54
C LEU A 13 -2.74 -23.35 -6.51
N ALA A 14 -3.04 -23.91 -7.69
CA ALA A 14 -3.96 -23.27 -8.64
C ALA A 14 -5.37 -23.11 -8.04
N ARG A 15 -5.85 -24.08 -7.26
CA ARG A 15 -7.14 -24.03 -6.56
C ARG A 15 -7.17 -22.97 -5.47
N LEU A 16 -6.11 -22.88 -4.65
CA LEU A 16 -5.95 -21.82 -3.65
C LEU A 16 -5.96 -20.43 -4.30
N ARG A 17 -5.19 -20.26 -5.39
CA ARG A 17 -5.17 -19.03 -6.18
C ARG A 17 -6.55 -18.69 -6.75
N ARG A 18 -7.28 -19.64 -7.35
CA ARG A 18 -8.65 -19.40 -7.85
C ARG A 18 -9.63 -18.95 -6.75
N ARG A 19 -9.41 -19.38 -5.51
CA ARG A 19 -10.18 -18.94 -4.32
C ARG A 19 -9.72 -17.58 -3.77
N GLY A 20 -8.71 -16.95 -4.37
CA GLY A 20 -8.13 -15.69 -3.92
C GLY A 20 -7.14 -15.82 -2.76
N GLN A 21 -6.68 -17.03 -2.43
CA GLN A 21 -5.69 -17.24 -1.38
C GLN A 21 -4.29 -17.15 -1.98
N VAL A 22 -3.61 -16.06 -1.66
CA VAL A 22 -2.23 -15.76 -2.06
C VAL A 22 -1.55 -14.97 -0.94
N ALA A 23 -0.22 -15.07 -0.87
CA ALA A 23 0.56 -14.18 -0.01
C ALA A 23 0.45 -12.74 -0.53
N ILE A 24 0.00 -11.83 0.32
CA ILE A 24 -0.05 -10.40 0.04
C ILE A 24 0.34 -9.64 1.31
N SER A 25 1.22 -8.66 1.18
CA SER A 25 1.61 -7.75 2.25
C SER A 25 1.10 -6.35 1.91
N ALA A 26 0.16 -5.86 2.73
CA ALA A 26 -0.31 -4.48 2.65
C ALA A 26 0.81 -3.49 3.01
N GLU A 27 1.72 -3.90 3.90
CA GLU A 27 2.88 -3.11 4.33
C GLU A 27 3.83 -2.85 3.15
N LEU A 28 4.09 -3.87 2.32
CA LEU A 28 4.91 -3.71 1.12
C LEU A 28 4.28 -2.76 0.11
N SER A 29 2.97 -2.89 -0.14
CA SER A 29 2.24 -1.95 -0.99
C SER A 29 2.28 -0.53 -0.45
N GLY A 30 2.10 -0.35 0.85
CA GLY A 30 2.17 0.95 1.51
C GLY A 30 3.57 1.58 1.44
N ALA A 31 4.62 0.81 1.69
CA ALA A 31 6.00 1.27 1.64
C ALA A 31 6.44 1.67 0.22
N LEU A 32 6.03 0.91 -0.81
CA LEU A 32 6.26 1.26 -2.20
C LEU A 32 5.48 2.52 -2.61
N GLY A 33 4.23 2.65 -2.15
CA GLY A 33 3.44 3.87 -2.34
C GLY A 33 4.09 5.10 -1.71
N LEU A 34 4.61 4.96 -0.48
CA LEU A 34 5.36 6.01 0.20
C LEU A 34 6.62 6.39 -0.59
N LEU A 35 7.39 5.42 -1.07
CA LEU A 35 8.58 5.65 -1.90
C LEU A 35 8.26 6.45 -3.16
N VAL A 36 7.22 6.06 -3.89
CA VAL A 36 6.77 6.79 -5.08
C VAL A 36 6.32 8.20 -4.70
N GLY A 37 5.55 8.37 -3.63
CA GLY A 37 5.12 9.67 -3.16
C GLY A 37 6.29 10.61 -2.85
N VAL A 38 7.29 10.13 -2.09
CA VAL A 38 8.47 10.92 -1.75
C VAL A 38 9.31 11.24 -2.99
N TYR A 39 9.48 10.28 -3.89
CA TYR A 39 10.20 10.50 -5.16
C TYR A 39 9.51 11.54 -6.04
N LEU A 40 8.19 11.44 -6.21
CA LEU A 40 7.41 12.41 -7.01
C LEU A 40 7.45 13.80 -6.40
N LEU A 41 7.33 13.92 -5.07
CA LEU A 41 7.49 15.21 -4.38
C LEU A 41 8.90 15.78 -4.56
N ARG A 42 9.94 14.96 -4.65
CA ARG A 42 11.30 15.44 -4.90
C ARG A 42 11.52 15.90 -6.32
N ALA A 43 10.92 15.21 -7.28
CA ALA A 43 11.05 15.48 -8.72
C ALA A 43 10.19 16.67 -9.17
N TRP A 44 8.98 16.80 -8.63
CA TRP A 44 7.99 17.81 -9.05
C TRP A 44 7.64 18.84 -7.98
N GLY A 45 8.17 18.71 -6.76
CA GLY A 45 7.81 19.60 -5.65
C GLY A 45 8.14 21.08 -5.89
N SER A 46 9.26 21.38 -6.55
CA SER A 46 9.61 22.77 -6.90
C SER A 46 8.59 23.37 -7.87
N ASP A 47 8.22 22.62 -8.90
CA ASP A 47 7.26 23.05 -9.91
C ASP A 47 5.85 23.16 -9.30
N LEU A 48 5.51 22.26 -8.38
CA LEU A 48 4.29 22.28 -7.60
C LEU A 48 4.18 23.58 -6.79
N VAL A 49 5.23 23.93 -6.04
CA VAL A 49 5.28 25.18 -5.27
C VAL A 49 5.14 26.39 -6.19
N GLY A 50 5.86 26.43 -7.32
CA GLY A 50 5.77 27.55 -8.26
C GLY A 50 4.40 27.66 -8.97
N LYS A 51 3.69 26.54 -9.16
CA LYS A 51 2.30 26.56 -9.67
C LYS A 51 1.32 27.02 -8.61
N LEU A 52 1.48 26.60 -7.35
CA LEU A 52 0.67 27.08 -6.23
C LEU A 52 0.85 28.58 -6.03
N GLU A 53 2.08 29.08 -6.08
CA GLU A 53 2.36 30.51 -5.94
C GLU A 53 1.66 31.33 -7.02
N ARG A 54 1.75 30.89 -8.29
CA ARG A 54 1.05 31.52 -9.42
C ARG A 54 -0.46 31.50 -9.23
N LEU A 55 -1.02 30.34 -8.90
CA LEU A 55 -2.46 30.19 -8.63
C LEU A 55 -2.94 31.14 -7.54
N MET A 56 -2.19 31.28 -6.45
CA MET A 56 -2.53 32.23 -5.37
C MET A 56 -2.45 33.68 -5.85
N ARG A 57 -1.35 34.08 -6.52
CA ARG A 57 -1.20 35.46 -7.05
C ARG A 57 -2.32 35.80 -8.02
N ASP A 58 -2.62 34.92 -8.96
CA ASP A 58 -3.64 35.15 -9.98
C ASP A 58 -5.04 35.25 -9.35
N THR A 59 -5.33 34.37 -8.38
CA THR A 59 -6.61 34.39 -7.65
C THR A 59 -6.79 35.69 -6.87
N PHE A 60 -5.79 36.10 -6.08
CA PHE A 60 -5.90 37.35 -5.29
C PHE A 60 -5.93 38.59 -6.18
N ASN A 61 -5.14 38.64 -7.24
CA ASN A 61 -5.16 39.76 -8.19
C ASN A 61 -6.51 39.87 -8.91
N ALA A 62 -7.13 38.74 -9.28
CA ALA A 62 -8.44 38.73 -9.91
C ALA A 62 -9.52 39.20 -8.93
N LEU A 63 -9.52 38.71 -7.69
CA LEU A 63 -10.48 39.10 -6.66
C LEU A 63 -10.35 40.59 -6.29
N ALA A 64 -9.14 41.16 -6.33
CA ALA A 64 -8.92 42.57 -6.05
C ALA A 64 -9.45 43.52 -7.15
N ARG A 65 -9.69 43.01 -8.37
CA ARG A 65 -10.07 43.80 -9.55
C ARG A 65 -11.52 43.61 -9.99
N GLN A 66 -12.26 42.71 -9.36
CA GLN A 66 -13.63 42.35 -9.73
C GLN A 66 -14.58 42.58 -8.55
N GLU A 67 -15.81 42.99 -8.83
CA GLU A 67 -16.86 42.99 -7.81
C GLU A 67 -17.18 41.56 -7.37
N LEU A 68 -17.16 41.35 -6.05
CA LEU A 68 -17.38 40.05 -5.43
C LEU A 68 -18.87 39.72 -5.38
N THR A 69 -19.41 39.26 -6.49
CA THR A 69 -20.76 38.69 -6.54
C THR A 69 -20.74 37.19 -6.22
N PRO A 70 -21.85 36.61 -5.72
CA PRO A 70 -21.94 35.17 -5.48
C PRO A 70 -21.60 34.31 -6.72
N ALA A 71 -22.02 34.76 -7.90
CA ALA A 71 -21.75 34.07 -9.17
C ALA A 71 -20.25 34.05 -9.52
N VAL A 72 -19.56 35.18 -9.34
CA VAL A 72 -18.09 35.28 -9.56
C VAL A 72 -17.35 34.38 -8.57
N LEU A 73 -17.73 34.42 -7.29
CA LEU A 73 -17.09 33.60 -6.27
C LEU A 73 -17.31 32.11 -6.51
N GLN A 74 -18.51 31.71 -6.94
CA GLN A 74 -18.81 30.33 -7.31
C GLN A 74 -17.96 29.86 -8.49
N ALA A 75 -17.88 30.65 -9.57
CA ALA A 75 -17.08 30.31 -10.74
C ALA A 75 -15.59 30.15 -10.40
N ARG A 76 -15.04 31.08 -9.60
CA ARG A 76 -13.65 31.02 -9.13
C ARG A 76 -13.40 29.86 -8.18
N GLY A 77 -14.36 29.53 -7.32
CA GLY A 77 -14.28 28.36 -6.44
C GLY A 77 -14.17 27.05 -7.20
N ILE A 78 -14.98 26.89 -8.26
CA ILE A 78 -14.92 25.71 -9.14
C ILE A 78 -13.58 25.65 -9.89
N GLU A 79 -13.14 26.77 -10.46
CA GLU A 79 -11.85 26.85 -11.14
C GLU A 79 -10.69 26.48 -10.20
N LEU A 80 -10.67 27.04 -8.99
CA LEU A 80 -9.66 26.74 -7.98
C LEU A 80 -9.66 25.27 -7.58
N ALA A 81 -10.85 24.66 -7.42
CA ALA A 81 -10.98 23.24 -7.12
C ALA A 81 -10.42 22.37 -8.26
N LEU A 82 -10.78 22.67 -9.52
CA LEU A 82 -10.29 21.92 -10.68
C LEU A 82 -8.78 22.04 -10.85
N TRP A 83 -8.22 23.25 -10.69
CA TRP A 83 -6.77 23.47 -10.73
C TRP A 83 -6.05 22.73 -9.60
N SER A 84 -6.57 22.80 -8.38
CA SER A 84 -5.99 22.10 -7.23
C SER A 84 -6.00 20.58 -7.44
N MET A 85 -7.09 20.03 -7.98
CA MET A 85 -7.19 18.62 -8.34
C MET A 85 -6.18 18.25 -9.43
N ALA A 86 -6.10 19.02 -10.52
CA ALA A 86 -5.17 18.78 -11.63
C ALA A 86 -3.71 18.84 -11.16
N LEU A 87 -3.42 19.71 -10.20
CA LEU A 87 -2.10 19.90 -9.64
C LEU A 87 -1.67 18.73 -8.73
N MET A 88 -2.61 18.17 -7.96
CA MET A 88 -2.39 16.99 -7.11
C MET A 88 -2.48 15.67 -7.89
N ALA A 89 -3.12 15.66 -9.06
CA ALA A 89 -3.38 14.45 -9.83
C ALA A 89 -2.13 13.60 -10.11
N PRO A 90 -0.97 14.14 -10.53
CA PRO A 90 0.20 13.33 -10.81
C PRO A 90 0.71 12.57 -9.57
N LEU A 91 0.64 13.19 -8.39
CA LEU A 91 1.00 12.56 -7.13
C LEU A 91 0.02 11.44 -6.76
N LEU A 92 -1.29 11.73 -6.80
CA LEU A 92 -2.35 10.77 -6.46
C LEU A 92 -2.35 9.58 -7.41
N LEU A 93 -2.29 9.83 -8.72
CA LEU A 93 -2.25 8.81 -9.75
C LEU A 93 -0.98 7.96 -9.63
N GLY A 94 0.17 8.57 -9.33
CA GLY A 94 1.42 7.83 -9.12
C GLY A 94 1.34 6.85 -7.95
N VAL A 95 0.84 7.31 -6.80
CA VAL A 95 0.68 6.46 -5.60
C VAL A 95 -0.38 5.37 -5.83
N MET A 96 -1.52 5.73 -6.45
CA MET A 96 -2.56 4.77 -6.82
C MET A 96 -2.05 3.70 -7.79
N ALA A 97 -1.35 4.12 -8.85
CA ALA A 97 -0.74 3.21 -9.82
C ALA A 97 0.22 2.26 -9.13
N MET A 98 1.02 2.75 -8.17
CA MET A 98 1.92 1.90 -7.41
C MET A 98 1.19 0.88 -6.53
N GLY A 99 0.07 1.25 -5.91
CA GLY A 99 -0.76 0.30 -5.17
C GLY A 99 -1.35 -0.81 -6.05
N VAL A 100 -1.73 -0.48 -7.29
CA VAL A 100 -2.19 -1.46 -8.29
C VAL A 100 -1.03 -2.36 -8.73
N VAL A 101 0.09 -1.76 -9.14
CA VAL A 101 1.28 -2.48 -9.62
C VAL A 101 1.82 -3.41 -8.53
N SER A 102 1.97 -2.93 -7.29
CA SER A 102 2.46 -3.75 -6.18
C SER A 102 1.56 -4.96 -5.93
N THR A 103 0.25 -4.79 -6.00
CA THR A 103 -0.73 -5.87 -5.83
C THR A 103 -0.65 -6.87 -6.99
N LEU A 104 -0.56 -6.39 -8.23
CA LEU A 104 -0.44 -7.24 -9.40
C LEU A 104 0.86 -8.06 -9.36
N VAL A 105 1.98 -7.45 -8.96
CA VAL A 105 3.28 -8.13 -8.84
C VAL A 105 3.23 -9.19 -7.73
N GLN A 106 2.75 -8.85 -6.53
CA GLN A 106 2.66 -9.80 -5.41
C GLN A 106 1.77 -11.00 -5.75
N THR A 107 0.64 -10.73 -6.41
CA THR A 107 -0.33 -11.78 -6.75
C THR A 107 -0.01 -12.52 -8.05
N LYS A 108 0.99 -12.07 -8.82
CA LYS A 108 1.30 -12.53 -10.19
C LYS A 108 0.08 -12.43 -11.12
N GLY A 109 -0.58 -11.28 -11.11
CA GLY A 109 -1.73 -10.97 -11.98
C GLY A 109 -3.01 -11.76 -11.66
N LEU A 110 -3.18 -12.23 -10.42
CA LEU A 110 -4.35 -13.02 -10.07
C LEU A 110 -5.60 -12.13 -9.96
N VAL A 111 -6.59 -12.39 -10.80
CA VAL A 111 -7.94 -11.81 -10.66
C VAL A 111 -8.89 -12.90 -10.18
N ALA A 112 -9.19 -12.90 -8.88
CA ALA A 112 -10.06 -13.90 -8.27
C ALA A 112 -11.50 -13.39 -8.18
N LEU A 113 -12.27 -13.52 -9.28
CA LEU A 113 -13.68 -13.14 -9.35
C LEU A 113 -14.55 -13.84 -8.28
N ALA A 114 -14.12 -15.00 -7.78
CA ALA A 114 -14.78 -15.70 -6.68
C ALA A 114 -14.89 -14.85 -5.39
N LEU A 115 -13.99 -13.88 -5.19
CA LEU A 115 -14.01 -12.97 -4.05
C LEU A 115 -15.13 -11.90 -4.13
N LEU A 116 -15.72 -11.67 -5.31
CA LEU A 116 -16.80 -10.71 -5.51
C LEU A 116 -18.14 -11.22 -4.97
N LYS A 117 -18.25 -12.53 -4.67
CA LYS A 117 -19.47 -13.08 -4.09
C LYS A 117 -19.64 -12.57 -2.65
N PRO A 118 -20.75 -11.87 -2.33
CA PRO A 118 -21.00 -11.40 -0.97
C PRO A 118 -21.09 -12.61 -0.04
N SER A 119 -20.38 -12.54 1.09
CA SER A 119 -20.45 -13.59 2.12
C SER A 119 -20.75 -12.96 3.47
N LEU A 120 -21.85 -13.38 4.10
CA LEU A 120 -22.28 -12.88 5.42
C LEU A 120 -21.19 -13.06 6.49
N ASN A 121 -20.40 -14.12 6.39
CA ASN A 121 -19.26 -14.37 7.29
C ASN A 121 -18.14 -13.33 7.23
N ARG A 122 -18.01 -12.56 6.14
CA ARG A 122 -17.03 -11.45 6.06
C ARG A 122 -17.52 -10.18 6.75
N ILE A 123 -18.84 -10.02 6.85
CA ILE A 123 -19.48 -8.81 7.40
C ILE A 123 -19.81 -8.99 8.90
N SER A 124 -19.87 -10.24 9.39
CA SER A 124 -20.17 -10.54 10.80
C SER A 124 -19.23 -9.81 11.78
N PRO A 125 -19.74 -8.89 12.62
CA PRO A 125 -18.94 -8.17 13.62
C PRO A 125 -18.31 -9.12 14.64
N ALA A 126 -19.02 -10.18 15.04
CA ALA A 126 -18.54 -11.15 16.01
C ALA A 126 -17.30 -11.93 15.51
N VAL A 127 -17.29 -12.31 14.23
CA VAL A 127 -16.14 -13.01 13.61
C VAL A 127 -14.93 -12.08 13.53
N ASN A 128 -15.15 -10.81 13.19
CA ASN A 128 -14.07 -9.81 13.11
C ASN A 128 -13.53 -9.44 14.50
N ALA A 129 -14.40 -9.30 15.51
CA ALA A 129 -13.97 -9.08 16.90
C ALA A 129 -13.09 -10.23 17.41
N ARG A 130 -13.47 -11.49 17.17
CA ARG A 130 -12.66 -12.65 17.56
C ARG A 130 -11.28 -12.69 16.89
N ARG A 131 -11.17 -12.17 15.66
CA ARG A 131 -9.88 -12.02 14.97
C ARG A 131 -9.02 -10.93 15.61
N LEU A 132 -9.61 -9.78 15.94
CA LEU A 132 -8.93 -8.66 16.60
C LEU A 132 -8.40 -9.07 17.99
N PHE A 133 -9.20 -9.77 18.79
CA PHE A 133 -8.82 -10.26 20.12
C PHE A 133 -8.16 -11.65 20.10
N SER A 134 -7.57 -12.06 18.97
CA SER A 134 -6.81 -13.32 18.90
C SER A 134 -5.32 -13.10 19.19
N TRP A 135 -4.59 -14.18 19.48
CA TRP A 135 -3.12 -14.14 19.59
C TRP A 135 -2.46 -13.50 18.35
N ARG A 136 -3.02 -13.74 17.15
CA ARG A 136 -2.54 -13.10 15.92
C ARG A 136 -2.78 -11.60 15.93
N GLY A 137 -3.94 -11.15 16.42
CA GLY A 137 -4.27 -9.73 16.56
C GLY A 137 -3.30 -9.02 17.52
N LEU A 138 -3.00 -9.63 18.67
CA LEU A 138 -2.04 -9.10 19.63
C LEU A 138 -0.63 -8.96 19.02
N VAL A 139 -0.16 -9.99 18.31
CA VAL A 139 1.14 -9.94 17.61
C VAL A 139 1.16 -8.82 16.56
N GLU A 140 0.07 -8.62 15.82
CA GLU A 140 -0.03 -7.54 14.83
C GLU A 140 0.05 -6.15 15.48
N VAL A 141 -0.63 -5.95 16.61
CA VAL A 141 -0.58 -4.71 17.40
C VAL A 141 0.85 -4.46 17.91
N LEU A 142 1.50 -5.46 18.49
CA LEU A 142 2.87 -5.34 18.98
C LEU A 142 3.85 -5.01 17.85
N LYS A 143 3.71 -5.63 16.67
CA LYS A 143 4.47 -5.23 15.48
C LYS A 143 4.21 -3.77 15.13
N GLY A 144 2.94 -3.33 15.13
CA GLY A 144 2.57 -1.94 14.85
C GLY A 144 3.24 -0.93 15.81
N ILE A 145 3.17 -1.19 17.11
CA ILE A 145 3.81 -0.35 18.15
C ILE A 145 5.33 -0.34 17.95
N GLY A 146 5.94 -1.50 17.69
CA GLY A 146 7.37 -1.61 17.40
C GLY A 146 7.78 -0.77 16.20
N LYS A 147 7.03 -0.82 15.08
CA LYS A 147 7.29 0.02 13.90
C LYS A 147 7.21 1.51 14.24
N ILE A 148 6.18 1.93 14.96
CA ILE A 148 6.01 3.34 15.38
C ILE A 148 7.19 3.79 16.24
N ALA A 149 7.63 2.96 17.19
CA ALA A 149 8.77 3.26 18.04
C ALA A 149 10.07 3.41 17.24
N VAL A 150 10.34 2.48 16.31
CA VAL A 150 11.55 2.54 15.46
C VAL A 150 11.52 3.75 14.53
N VAL A 151 10.38 4.04 13.89
CA VAL A 151 10.22 5.23 13.04
C VAL A 151 10.38 6.51 13.88
N GLY A 152 9.72 6.58 15.03
CA GLY A 152 9.80 7.71 15.95
C GLY A 152 11.23 7.96 16.44
N PHE A 153 11.97 6.90 16.77
CA PHE A 153 13.38 6.99 17.15
C PHE A 153 14.25 7.55 16.02
N VAL A 154 14.10 7.05 14.79
CA VAL A 154 14.87 7.55 13.63
C VAL A 154 14.56 9.01 13.33
N VAL A 155 13.29 9.40 13.39
CA VAL A 155 12.88 10.80 13.21
C VAL A 155 13.47 11.67 14.32
N PHE A 156 13.32 11.26 15.58
CA PHE A 156 13.85 12.00 16.74
C PHE A 156 15.35 12.20 16.65
N GLN A 157 16.11 11.16 16.30
CA GLN A 157 17.57 11.24 16.13
C GLN A 157 17.97 12.22 15.01
N SER A 158 17.14 12.36 13.96
CA SER A 158 17.43 13.29 12.85
C SER A 158 17.09 14.75 13.16
N MET A 159 16.26 15.03 14.16
CA MET A 159 15.75 16.38 14.44
C MET A 159 16.83 17.42 14.80
N PRO A 160 17.82 17.15 15.66
CA PRO A 160 18.78 18.17 16.09
C PRO A 160 19.49 18.86 14.92
N ASP A 161 20.01 18.08 13.98
CA ASP A 161 20.70 18.60 12.79
C ASP A 161 19.80 19.48 11.91
N HIS A 162 18.53 19.08 11.78
CA HIS A 162 17.55 19.83 10.99
C HIS A 162 17.09 21.10 11.69
N ILE A 163 16.88 21.07 13.01
CA ILE A 163 16.51 22.24 13.81
C ILE A 163 17.57 23.32 13.67
N THR A 164 18.85 22.99 13.86
CA THR A 164 19.94 23.97 13.71
C THR A 164 19.98 24.58 12.31
N ARG A 165 19.84 23.76 11.26
CA ARG A 165 19.84 24.24 9.87
C ARG A 165 18.64 25.13 9.56
N ILE A 166 17.46 24.82 10.08
CA ILE A 166 16.24 25.61 9.88
C ILE A 166 16.35 26.95 10.62
N THR A 167 16.86 26.95 11.85
CA THR A 167 17.07 28.18 12.65
C THR A 167 18.09 29.11 12.00
N VAL A 168 19.13 28.58 11.35
CA VAL A 168 20.06 29.41 10.57
C VAL A 168 19.41 29.89 9.28
N ALA A 169 18.66 29.03 8.58
CA ALA A 169 18.02 29.41 7.32
C ALA A 169 16.93 30.48 7.50
N SER A 170 16.28 30.56 8.66
CA SER A 170 15.28 31.59 8.95
C SER A 170 15.86 33.00 9.04
N THR A 171 17.17 33.14 9.29
CA THR A 171 17.85 34.45 9.28
C THR A 171 18.27 34.90 7.88
N LEU A 172 18.26 34.00 6.90
CA LEU A 172 18.66 34.24 5.50
C LEU A 172 17.49 34.65 4.59
N GLY A 173 16.26 34.68 5.13
CA GLY A 173 15.05 35.07 4.41
C GLY A 173 14.09 33.92 4.11
N VAL A 174 12.85 34.26 3.72
CA VAL A 174 11.74 33.30 3.61
C VAL A 174 12.00 32.21 2.56
N THR A 175 12.56 32.58 1.40
CA THR A 175 12.84 31.63 0.32
C THR A 175 13.85 30.56 0.73
N GLU A 176 14.92 30.95 1.42
CA GLU A 176 15.94 30.02 1.89
C GLU A 176 15.42 29.17 3.06
N GLY A 177 14.60 29.76 3.95
CA GLY A 177 13.87 29.04 4.99
C GLY A 177 12.99 27.92 4.42
N VAL A 178 12.18 28.21 3.40
CA VAL A 178 11.32 27.22 2.72
C VAL A 178 12.12 26.12 2.03
N ARG A 179 13.24 26.47 1.38
CA ARG A 179 14.13 25.47 0.75
C ARG A 179 14.78 24.55 1.78
N SER A 180 15.27 25.11 2.89
CA SER A 180 15.88 24.36 3.99
C SER A 180 14.88 23.41 4.63
N LEU A 181 13.66 23.90 4.89
CA LEU A 181 12.54 23.09 5.39
C LEU A 181 12.19 21.95 4.42
N GLY A 182 12.05 22.24 3.13
CA GLY A 182 11.74 21.23 2.11
C GLY A 182 12.81 20.14 2.02
N SER A 183 14.09 20.53 2.11
CA SER A 183 15.22 19.60 2.13
C SER A 183 15.22 18.73 3.39
N ALA A 184 14.94 19.32 4.56
CA ALA A 184 14.83 18.58 5.82
C ALA A 184 13.68 17.56 5.77
N VAL A 185 12.49 17.98 5.36
CA VAL A 185 11.31 17.11 5.21
C VAL A 185 11.62 15.95 4.26
N TYR A 186 12.25 16.23 3.10
CA TYR A 186 12.64 15.18 2.16
C TYR A 186 13.63 14.17 2.76
N GLN A 187 14.65 14.64 3.46
CA GLN A 187 15.65 13.75 4.07
C GLN A 187 15.04 12.85 5.14
N ILE A 188 14.19 13.42 6.01
CA ILE A 188 13.45 12.64 7.02
C ILE A 188 12.53 11.64 6.33
N ALA A 189 11.73 12.08 5.36
CA ALA A 189 10.80 11.22 4.63
C ALA A 189 11.53 10.06 3.92
N MET A 190 12.68 10.31 3.31
CA MET A 190 13.49 9.25 2.69
C MET A 190 14.05 8.25 3.71
N ARG A 191 14.57 8.72 4.85
CA ARG A 191 15.05 7.83 5.93
C ARG A 191 13.93 6.93 6.44
N VAL A 192 12.76 7.50 6.70
CA VAL A 192 11.56 6.77 7.12
C VAL A 192 11.14 5.78 6.03
N THR A 193 11.13 6.19 4.76
CA THR A 193 10.77 5.33 3.63
C THR A 193 11.68 4.10 3.53
N VAL A 194 13.00 4.29 3.62
CA VAL A 194 13.97 3.18 3.55
C VAL A 194 13.78 2.20 4.70
N LEU A 195 13.61 2.72 5.91
CA LEU A 195 13.31 1.90 7.09
C LEU A 195 11.99 1.11 6.89
N PHE A 196 10.95 1.78 6.42
CA PHE A 196 9.64 1.18 6.23
C PHE A 196 9.65 0.12 5.13
N LEU A 197 10.42 0.33 4.05
CA LEU A 197 10.67 -0.67 3.02
C LEU A 197 11.37 -1.91 3.59
N ALA A 198 12.40 -1.73 4.42
CA ALA A 198 13.09 -2.86 5.05
C ALA A 198 12.14 -3.69 5.92
N LEU A 199 11.32 -3.02 6.75
CA LEU A 199 10.30 -3.67 7.58
C LEU A 199 9.24 -4.37 6.74
N ALA A 200 8.82 -3.77 5.63
CA ALA A 200 7.81 -4.32 4.74
C ALA A 200 8.31 -5.53 3.94
N VAL A 201 9.60 -5.59 3.59
CA VAL A 201 10.21 -6.79 2.99
C VAL A 201 10.20 -7.95 3.98
N LEU A 202 10.52 -7.70 5.25
CA LEU A 202 10.42 -8.72 6.31
C LEU A 202 8.98 -9.19 6.52
N ASP A 203 8.01 -8.28 6.51
CA ASP A 203 6.60 -8.63 6.60
C ASP A 203 6.17 -9.50 5.40
N TYR A 204 6.54 -9.12 4.17
CA TYR A 204 6.24 -9.91 2.99
C TYR A 204 6.86 -11.32 3.05
N ALA A 205 8.11 -11.44 3.52
CA ALA A 205 8.76 -12.74 3.71
C ALA A 205 8.01 -13.60 4.73
N TYR A 206 7.54 -13.01 5.83
CA TYR A 206 6.72 -13.69 6.83
C TYR A 206 5.36 -14.13 6.27
N GLN A 207 4.67 -13.25 5.54
CA GLN A 207 3.39 -13.57 4.87
C GLN A 207 3.57 -14.71 3.85
N TRP A 208 4.65 -14.68 3.08
CA TRP A 208 4.99 -15.72 2.12
C TRP A 208 5.27 -17.06 2.80
N TYR A 209 6.04 -17.05 3.89
CA TYR A 209 6.28 -18.24 4.70
C TYR A 209 4.98 -18.82 5.28
N GLN A 210 4.13 -17.97 5.86
CA GLN A 210 2.84 -18.39 6.42
C GLN A 210 1.90 -18.95 5.34
N PHE A 211 1.88 -18.35 4.16
CA PHE A 211 1.13 -18.86 3.02
C PHE A 211 1.65 -20.24 2.59
N ARG A 212 2.96 -20.42 2.50
CA ARG A 212 3.58 -21.70 2.14
C ARG A 212 3.28 -22.78 3.17
N GLN A 213 3.30 -22.44 4.46
CA GLN A 213 2.98 -23.37 5.55
C GLN A 213 1.49 -23.75 5.54
N SER A 214 0.59 -22.78 5.36
CA SER A 214 -0.86 -23.03 5.33
C SER A 214 -1.32 -23.77 4.07
N SER A 215 -0.53 -23.70 3.00
CA SER A 215 -0.75 -24.44 1.75
C SER A 215 -0.30 -25.90 1.81
N ARG A 216 0.38 -26.35 2.87
CA ARG A 216 0.80 -27.76 2.99
C ARG A 216 -0.39 -28.71 3.04
N MET A 217 -0.17 -29.92 2.54
CA MET A 217 -1.17 -30.97 2.44
C MET A 217 -0.91 -32.08 3.46
N THR A 218 -1.95 -32.82 3.83
CA THR A 218 -1.78 -34.09 4.55
C THR A 218 -1.41 -35.20 3.57
N ARG A 219 -0.85 -36.30 4.09
CA ARG A 219 -0.56 -37.49 3.26
C ARG A 219 -1.80 -38.07 2.59
N GLU A 220 -2.94 -38.01 3.25
CA GLU A 220 -4.23 -38.45 2.71
C GLU A 220 -4.70 -37.54 1.58
N GLU A 221 -4.69 -36.22 1.80
CA GLU A 221 -5.05 -35.22 0.79
C GLU A 221 -4.16 -35.37 -0.47
N LEU A 222 -2.85 -35.60 -0.30
CA LEU A 222 -1.92 -35.83 -1.41
C LEU A 222 -2.25 -37.11 -2.19
N ARG A 223 -2.52 -38.22 -1.49
CA ARG A 223 -2.89 -39.50 -2.12
C ARG A 223 -4.19 -39.38 -2.91
N GLU A 224 -5.19 -38.70 -2.37
CA GLU A 224 -6.46 -38.44 -3.07
C GLU A 224 -6.26 -37.55 -4.30
N GLU A 225 -5.40 -36.53 -4.21
CA GLU A 225 -5.11 -35.65 -5.34
C GLU A 225 -4.36 -36.37 -6.46
N LEU A 226 -3.44 -37.29 -6.13
CA LEU A 226 -2.76 -38.15 -7.11
C LEU A 226 -3.74 -39.15 -7.76
N LYS A 227 -4.59 -39.82 -6.97
CA LYS A 227 -5.62 -40.74 -7.49
C LYS A 227 -6.60 -40.04 -8.44
N SER A 228 -7.01 -38.81 -8.12
CA SER A 228 -7.88 -38.01 -8.99
C SER A 228 -7.15 -37.46 -10.22
N ALA A 229 -5.82 -37.36 -10.18
CA ALA A 229 -4.99 -36.95 -11.32
C ALA A 229 -4.73 -38.07 -12.32
N GLU A 230 -4.58 -39.31 -11.86
CA GLU A 230 -4.36 -40.49 -12.70
C GLU A 230 -5.61 -40.92 -13.51
N GLY A 231 -6.76 -40.29 -13.22
CA GLY A 231 -8.06 -40.59 -13.81
C GLY A 231 -8.67 -41.82 -13.15
N SER A 232 -9.96 -41.77 -12.82
CA SER A 232 -10.64 -42.95 -12.27
C SER A 232 -10.48 -44.13 -13.24
N PRO A 233 -10.19 -45.35 -12.76
CA PRO A 233 -10.21 -46.55 -13.59
C PRO A 233 -11.50 -46.66 -14.41
N LEU A 234 -12.60 -46.14 -13.85
CA LEU A 234 -13.93 -46.01 -14.45
C LEU A 234 -14.00 -45.09 -15.67
N MET A 235 -13.17 -44.04 -15.78
CA MET A 235 -13.08 -43.20 -16.99
C MET A 235 -12.21 -43.85 -18.06
N LYS A 236 -11.14 -44.54 -17.69
CA LYS A 236 -10.32 -45.33 -18.63
C LYS A 236 -11.07 -46.55 -19.17
N SER A 237 -11.96 -47.17 -18.40
CA SER A 237 -12.80 -48.27 -18.87
C SER A 237 -13.92 -47.79 -19.79
N ARG A 238 -14.55 -46.63 -19.52
CA ARG A 238 -15.57 -46.05 -20.42
C ARG A 238 -15.01 -45.66 -21.79
N LEU A 239 -13.78 -45.14 -21.85
CA LEU A 239 -13.08 -44.86 -23.12
C LEU A 239 -12.63 -46.12 -23.87
N ARG A 240 -12.63 -47.29 -23.22
CA ARG A 240 -12.33 -48.59 -23.84
C ARG A 240 -13.58 -49.34 -24.30
N GLN A 241 -14.76 -48.88 -23.90
CA GLN A 241 -16.07 -49.43 -24.27
C GLN A 241 -16.80 -48.60 -25.33
N MET A 242 -16.26 -47.43 -25.68
CA MET A 242 -16.58 -46.69 -26.91
C MET A 242 -15.58 -47.07 -27.99
#